data_AF-A0A3D2HVA9-F1
#
_entry.id   AF-A0A3D2HVA9-F1
#
_cell.length_a   1.000
_cell.length_b   1.000
_cell.length_c   1.000
_cell.angle_alpha   90.00
_cell.angle_beta   90.00
_cell.angle_gamma   90.00
#
_symmetry.space_group_name_H-M   'P 1'
#
loop_
_entity.id
_entity.type
_entity.pdbx_description
1 polymer ?
#
loop_
_entity_poly.entity_id
_entity_poly.type
_entity_poly.pdbx_seq_one_letter_code
_entity_poly.pdbx_strand_id
1 'polypeptide(L)'
;MTDNGDGTFSKVFNAVAPMDSYQLKVVENIGETANWVGIGPKYEDNFTFNVVEECDVTVTYEPATKTITVTGTGVVIPTELVIE
;
A
#
# COMPACT_ATOMS: atom_id res chain seq x y z
N MET A 1 -10.71 -1.20 -4.32
CA MET A 1 -10.65 -0.29 -3.16
C MET A 1 -12.00 0.41 -3.06
N THR A 2 -12.36 0.94 -1.89
CA THR A 2 -13.60 1.70 -1.64
C THR A 2 -13.32 3.18 -1.85
N ASP A 3 -14.18 3.90 -2.55
CA ASP A 3 -14.12 5.37 -2.68
C ASP A 3 -14.52 6.02 -1.35
N ASN A 4 -13.68 6.92 -0.83
CA ASN A 4 -13.91 7.61 0.43
C ASN A 4 -14.70 8.93 0.27
N GLY A 5 -14.95 9.39 -0.96
CA GLY A 5 -15.69 10.62 -1.27
C GLY A 5 -14.87 11.92 -1.15
N ASP A 6 -13.57 11.83 -0.88
CA ASP A 6 -12.63 12.95 -0.75
C ASP A 6 -11.52 12.94 -1.82
N GLY A 7 -11.64 12.05 -2.81
CA GLY A 7 -10.62 11.83 -3.84
C GLY A 7 -9.70 10.64 -3.55
N THR A 8 -9.71 10.10 -2.32
CA THR A 8 -8.92 8.93 -1.95
C THR A 8 -9.73 7.63 -2.01
N PHE A 9 -9.00 6.51 -2.14
CA PHE A 9 -9.56 5.16 -2.12
C PHE A 9 -8.90 4.34 -1.03
N SER A 10 -9.66 3.54 -0.29
CA SER A 10 -9.13 2.71 0.81
C SER A 10 -9.42 1.21 0.64
N LYS A 11 -8.57 0.36 1.21
CA LYS A 11 -8.85 -1.07 1.39
C LYS A 11 -8.31 -1.51 2.75
N VAL A 12 -9.18 -2.12 3.54
CA VAL A 12 -8.79 -2.77 4.79
C VAL A 12 -8.54 -4.26 4.53
N PHE A 13 -7.39 -4.74 5.00
CA PHE A 13 -7.05 -6.14 5.15
C PHE A 13 -7.10 -6.45 6.64
N ASN A 14 -8.01 -7.33 7.06
CA ASN A 14 -8.23 -7.60 8.48
C ASN A 14 -7.28 -8.67 8.99
N ALA A 15 -6.86 -8.57 10.26
CA ALA A 15 -6.03 -9.56 10.95
C ALA A 15 -4.82 -10.01 10.12
N VAL A 16 -4.05 -9.05 9.59
CA VAL A 16 -2.81 -9.35 8.86
C VAL A 16 -1.78 -9.87 9.85
N ALA A 17 -1.25 -11.05 9.59
CA ALA A 17 -0.29 -11.71 10.47
C ALA A 17 1.06 -10.95 10.53
N PRO A 18 1.83 -11.08 11.62
CA PRO A 18 3.18 -10.53 11.68
C PRO A 18 4.10 -11.13 10.60
N MET A 19 4.75 -10.26 9.84
CA MET A 19 5.71 -10.62 8.81
C MET A 19 6.51 -9.39 8.40
N ASP A 20 7.77 -9.61 8.04
CA ASP A 20 8.60 -8.60 7.40
C ASP A 20 8.40 -8.60 5.88
N SER A 21 8.49 -7.43 5.27
CA SER A 21 8.50 -7.24 3.81
C SER A 21 7.22 -7.66 3.09
N TYR A 22 6.04 -7.35 3.65
CA TYR A 22 4.83 -7.29 2.82
C TYR A 22 5.02 -6.26 1.71
N GLN A 23 4.60 -6.64 0.50
CA GLN A 23 4.74 -5.81 -0.69
C GLN A 23 3.40 -5.63 -1.39
N LEU A 24 3.16 -4.42 -1.88
CA LEU A 24 1.99 -4.13 -2.70
C LEU A 24 2.25 -3.12 -3.81
N LYS A 25 1.33 -3.14 -4.77
CA LYS A 25 1.05 -2.06 -5.71
C LYS A 25 -0.45 -1.82 -5.77
N VAL A 26 -0.84 -0.63 -6.17
CA VAL A 26 -2.21 -0.32 -6.55
C VAL A 26 -2.35 -0.50 -8.06
N VAL A 27 -3.45 -1.08 -8.51
CA VAL A 27 -3.76 -1.20 -9.94
C VAL A 27 -5.00 -0.37 -10.24
N GLU A 28 -4.82 0.65 -11.08
CA GLU A 28 -5.93 1.39 -11.67
C GLU A 28 -6.43 0.57 -12.87
N ASN A 29 -7.53 -0.13 -12.68
CA ASN A 29 -8.15 -0.94 -13.73
C ASN A 29 -9.17 -0.10 -14.50
N ILE A 30 -8.73 0.50 -15.61
CA ILE A 30 -9.54 1.39 -16.45
C ILE A 30 -9.87 0.62 -17.74
N GLY A 31 -10.94 -0.17 -17.69
CA GLY A 31 -11.42 -0.96 -18.83
C GLY A 31 -10.41 -2.06 -19.24
N GLU A 32 -9.89 -1.96 -20.46
CA GLU A 32 -8.90 -2.92 -21.00
C GLU A 32 -7.45 -2.57 -20.61
N THR A 33 -7.24 -1.43 -19.95
CA THR A 33 -5.91 -0.99 -19.52
C THR A 33 -5.74 -1.11 -18.01
N ALA A 34 -4.62 -1.66 -17.58
CA ALA A 34 -4.23 -1.74 -16.17
C ALA A 34 -2.97 -0.90 -15.95
N ASN A 35 -3.11 0.20 -15.19
CA ASN A 35 -1.96 0.99 -14.78
C ASN A 35 -1.51 0.54 -13.38
N TRP A 36 -0.29 0.03 -13.30
CA TRP A 36 0.31 -0.39 -12.04
C TRP A 36 1.01 0.80 -11.40
N VAL A 37 0.64 1.09 -10.15
CA VAL A 37 1.16 2.21 -9.38
C VAL A 37 1.83 1.68 -8.13
N GLY A 38 3.13 1.89 -8.07
CA GLY A 38 3.98 1.61 -6.92
C GLY A 38 4.57 2.91 -6.35
N ILE A 39 5.79 2.82 -5.83
CA ILE A 39 6.56 3.97 -5.32
C ILE A 39 7.77 4.28 -6.19
N GLY A 40 8.55 5.28 -5.79
CA GLY A 40 9.75 5.72 -6.49
C GLY A 40 9.45 6.70 -7.63
N PRO A 41 10.49 7.24 -8.29
CA PRO A 41 10.36 8.31 -9.27
C PRO A 41 9.57 7.89 -10.53
N LYS A 42 9.44 6.59 -10.78
CA LYS A 42 8.69 6.02 -11.91
C LYS A 42 7.44 5.24 -11.49
N TYR A 43 7.14 5.14 -10.19
CA TYR A 43 6.05 4.31 -9.66
C TYR A 43 6.17 2.81 -10.00
N GLU A 44 7.38 2.34 -10.31
CA GLU A 44 7.67 0.96 -10.73
C GLU A 44 8.01 0.06 -9.54
N ASP A 45 8.37 0.62 -8.39
CA ASP A 45 8.83 -0.16 -7.23
C ASP A 45 7.65 -0.57 -6.34
N ASN A 46 7.74 -1.72 -5.67
CA ASN A 46 6.72 -2.14 -4.71
C ASN A 46 6.76 -1.26 -3.45
N PHE A 47 5.60 -0.90 -2.92
CA PHE A 47 5.53 -0.36 -1.56
C PHE A 47 5.79 -1.51 -0.58
N THR A 48 6.80 -1.37 0.28
CA THR A 48 7.17 -2.40 1.26
C THR A 48 6.85 -1.92 2.68
N PHE A 49 6.27 -2.80 3.50
CA PHE A 49 6.01 -2.55 4.91
C PHE A 49 6.11 -3.86 5.71
N ASN A 50 6.30 -3.72 7.02
CA ASN A 50 6.27 -4.83 7.96
C ASN A 50 5.00 -4.76 8.79
N VAL A 51 4.59 -5.91 9.30
CA VAL A 51 3.59 -6.03 10.36
C VAL A 51 4.27 -6.73 11.53
N VAL A 52 4.39 -6.05 12.67
CA VAL A 52 5.12 -6.58 13.86
C VAL A 52 4.20 -7.27 14.87
N GLU A 53 2.90 -7.01 14.78
CA GLU A 53 1.84 -7.62 15.59
C GLU A 53 0.59 -7.75 14.71
N GLU A 54 -0.22 -8.79 14.93
CA GLU A 54 -1.45 -8.99 14.15
C GLU A 54 -2.35 -7.76 14.25
N CYS A 55 -2.69 -7.16 13.11
CA CYS A 55 -3.53 -5.97 13.09
C CYS A 55 -4.30 -5.84 11.78
N ASP A 56 -5.31 -4.97 11.78
CA ASP A 56 -5.92 -4.51 10.54
C ASP A 56 -4.98 -3.53 9.83
N VAL A 57 -4.78 -3.75 8.53
CA VAL A 57 -3.96 -2.90 7.67
C VAL A 57 -4.86 -2.14 6.71
N THR A 58 -4.81 -0.81 6.77
CA THR A 58 -5.52 0.07 5.84
C THR A 58 -4.55 0.60 4.80
N VAL A 59 -4.81 0.28 3.54
CA VAL A 59 -4.11 0.83 2.38
C VAL A 59 -4.97 1.94 1.80
N THR A 60 -4.42 3.15 1.72
CA THR A 60 -5.06 4.32 1.09
C THR A 60 -4.27 4.75 -0.13
N TYR A 61 -4.98 5.06 -1.22
CA TYR A 61 -4.42 5.55 -2.47
C TYR A 61 -5.02 6.92 -2.82
N GLU A 62 -4.16 7.88 -3.11
CA GLU A 62 -4.51 9.21 -3.64
C GLU A 62 -4.12 9.29 -5.12
N PRO A 63 -5.05 9.16 -6.07
CA PRO A 63 -4.75 9.14 -7.50
C PRO A 63 -4.11 10.42 -8.03
N ALA A 64 -4.45 11.59 -7.49
CA ALA A 64 -3.92 12.87 -7.98
C ALA A 64 -2.41 13.02 -7.77
N THR A 65 -1.89 12.41 -6.70
CA THR A 65 -0.45 12.44 -6.37
C THR A 65 0.23 11.08 -6.53
N LYS A 66 -0.54 10.03 -6.85
CA LYS A 66 -0.09 8.64 -6.88
C LYS A 66 0.53 8.18 -5.56
N THR A 67 0.04 8.74 -4.46
CA THR A 67 0.55 8.43 -3.11
C THR A 67 -0.14 7.19 -2.57
N ILE A 68 0.66 6.26 -2.06
CA ILE A 68 0.19 5.10 -1.33
C ILE A 68 0.57 5.29 0.14
N THR A 69 -0.42 5.16 1.02
CA THR A 69 -0.25 5.20 2.48
C THR A 69 -0.71 3.86 3.05
N VAL A 70 0.07 3.28 3.95
CA VAL A 70 -0.29 2.06 4.67
C VAL A 70 -0.27 2.35 6.17
N THR A 71 -1.36 2.06 6.86
CA THR A 71 -1.51 2.28 8.31
C THR A 71 -2.07 1.04 9.00
N GLY A 72 -1.81 0.93 10.29
CA GLY A 72 -2.26 -0.15 11.17
C GLY A 72 -1.50 -0.07 12.49
N THR A 73 -2.04 -0.61 13.57
CA THR A 73 -1.39 -0.53 14.90
C THR A 73 -0.05 -1.25 14.95
N GLY A 74 0.10 -2.33 14.17
CA GLY A 74 1.33 -3.10 14.02
C GLY A 74 2.13 -2.79 12.75
N VAL A 75 1.74 -1.79 11.95
CA VAL A 75 2.41 -1.46 10.68
C VAL A 75 3.66 -0.63 10.92
N VAL A 76 4.78 -1.05 10.33
CA VAL A 76 6.05 -0.31 10.32
C VAL A 76 6.51 -0.13 8.88
N ILE A 77 6.80 1.12 8.49
CA ILE A 77 7.39 1.42 7.17
C ILE A 77 8.91 1.44 7.33
N PRO A 78 9.65 0.51 6.72
CA PRO A 78 11.10 0.48 6.82
C PRO A 78 11.70 1.74 6.17
N THR A 79 12.53 2.45 6.92
CA THR A 79 13.29 3.61 6.41
C THR A 79 14.68 3.23 5.89
N GLU A 80 15.14 2.04 6.23
CA GLU A 80 16.41 1.48 5.78
C GLU A 80 16.15 0.28 4.86
N LEU A 81 16.96 0.18 3.80
CA LEU A 81 16.91 -0.97 2.90
C LEU A 81 17.54 -2.17 3.62
N VAL A 82 16.73 -3.17 3.98
CA VAL A 82 17.25 -4.44 4.50
C VAL A 82 17.67 -5.29 3.29
N ILE A 83 18.98 -5.52 3.15
CA ILE A 83 19.54 -6.41 2.13
C ILE A 83 19.90 -7.72 2.84
N GLU A 84 19.25 -8.82 2.45
CA GLU A 84 19.67 -10.19 2.84
C GLU A 84 20.68 -10.77 1.83
#